data_AF-A0A170RLH8-F1
#
_entry.id   AF-A0A170RLH8-F1
#
_cell.length_a   1.000
_cell.length_b   1.000
_cell.length_c   1.000
_cell.angle_alpha   90.00
_cell.angle_beta   90.00
_cell.angle_gamma   90.00
#
_symmetry.space_group_name_H-M   'P 1'
#
loop_
_entity.id
_entity.type
_entity.pdbx_description
1 polymer ?
#
loop_
_entity_poly.entity_id
_entity_poly.type
_entity_poly.pdbx_seq_one_letter_code
_entity_poly.pdbx_strand_id
1 'polypeptide(L)'
;MCIRDRIIKKGGGNAGHNGLKSIDTLLGRDYWRIRFGIGHPSNGYDLSYHVLSQFNNLNAVNNTISNIIEHISLLFENDKSIFKNKVKDLIKYTDISS
;
A
#
# COMPACT_ATOMS: atom_id res chain seq x y z
N MET A 1 9.94 6.00 -12.40
CA MET A 1 8.68 5.68 -11.69
C MET A 1 8.15 6.99 -11.10
N CYS A 2 7.08 7.57 -11.66
CA CYS A 2 6.56 8.86 -11.17
C CYS A 2 6.13 8.72 -9.70
N ILE A 3 6.59 9.63 -8.84
CA ILE A 3 6.38 9.59 -7.38
C ILE A 3 4.87 9.76 -7.01
N ARG A 4 4.01 10.08 -7.99
CA ARG A 4 2.58 10.44 -7.84
C ARG A 4 1.61 9.25 -7.71
N ASP A 5 2.04 8.00 -7.95
CA ASP A 5 1.18 6.80 -7.92
C ASP A 5 1.52 5.81 -6.81
N ARG A 6 2.11 6.28 -5.70
CA ARG A 6 2.55 5.39 -4.61
C ARG A 6 1.41 4.73 -3.86
N ILE A 7 0.29 5.44 -3.64
CA ILE A 7 -0.79 5.01 -2.73
C ILE A 7 -1.91 4.28 -3.47
N ILE A 8 -2.35 4.81 -4.62
CA ILE A 8 -3.34 4.13 -5.47
C ILE A 8 -2.80 4.02 -6.88
N LYS A 9 -3.07 2.88 -7.52
CA LYS A 9 -2.68 2.64 -8.90
C LYS A 9 -3.67 1.70 -9.59
N LYS A 10 -4.05 2.03 -10.82
CA LYS A 10 -4.72 1.07 -11.71
C LYS A 10 -3.65 0.26 -12.45
N GLY A 11 -3.74 -1.06 -12.36
CA GLY A 11 -2.81 -2.01 -12.98
C GLY A 11 -1.34 -1.83 -12.65
N GLY A 12 -0.48 -2.17 -13.62
CA GLY A 12 0.96 -2.33 -13.45
C GLY A 12 1.38 -3.75 -13.07
N GLY A 13 2.66 -3.93 -12.76
CA GLY A 13 3.22 -5.21 -12.34
C GLY A 13 2.96 -5.53 -10.86
N ASN A 14 3.18 -6.79 -10.49
CA ASN A 14 3.03 -7.33 -9.14
C ASN A 14 4.14 -6.91 -8.16
N ALA A 15 5.25 -6.34 -8.65
CA ALA A 15 6.39 -5.86 -7.84
C ALA A 15 6.92 -6.89 -6.82
N GLY A 16 6.88 -8.18 -7.17
CA GLY A 16 7.32 -9.27 -6.30
C GLY A 16 6.28 -9.74 -5.25
N HIS A 17 5.08 -9.13 -5.20
CA HIS A 17 4.02 -9.56 -4.28
C HIS A 17 3.35 -10.84 -4.78
N ASN A 18 3.57 -11.97 -4.09
CA ASN A 18 3.02 -13.28 -4.45
C ASN A 18 1.48 -13.28 -4.54
N GLY A 19 0.80 -12.56 -3.64
CA GLY A 19 -0.66 -12.43 -3.72
C GLY A 19 -1.15 -11.68 -4.97
N LEU A 20 -0.39 -10.67 -5.44
CA LEU A 20 -0.76 -9.95 -6.67
C LEU A 20 -0.50 -10.83 -7.88
N LYS A 21 0.56 -11.67 -7.85
CA LYS A 21 0.82 -12.66 -8.91
C LYS A 21 -0.36 -13.62 -9.07
N SER A 22 -0.94 -14.11 -7.98
CA SER A 22 -2.10 -15.01 -8.03
C SER A 22 -3.38 -14.33 -8.54
N ILE A 23 -3.60 -13.07 -8.16
CA ILE A 23 -4.76 -12.31 -8.63
C ILE A 23 -4.60 -11.98 -10.12
N ASP A 24 -3.40 -11.54 -10.53
CA ASP A 24 -3.06 -11.23 -11.91
C ASP A 24 -3.31 -12.42 -12.84
N THR A 25 -3.09 -13.66 -12.39
CA THR A 25 -3.35 -14.86 -13.18
C THR A 25 -4.83 -15.17 -13.40
N LEU A 26 -5.72 -14.69 -12.53
CA LEU A 26 -7.15 -14.99 -12.59
C LEU A 26 -7.96 -13.86 -13.22
N LEU A 27 -7.66 -12.62 -12.85
CA LEU A 27 -8.43 -11.43 -13.24
C LEU A 27 -7.70 -10.54 -14.24
N GLY A 28 -6.45 -10.88 -14.57
CA GLY A 28 -5.57 -9.97 -15.29
C GLY A 28 -5.11 -8.81 -14.43
N ARG A 29 -4.46 -7.81 -15.04
CA ARG A 29 -3.81 -6.71 -14.32
C ARG A 29 -4.66 -5.46 -14.20
N ASP A 30 -5.78 -5.33 -14.92
CA ASP A 30 -6.52 -4.07 -15.04
C ASP A 30 -7.49 -3.79 -13.88
N TYR A 31 -6.97 -3.78 -12.65
CA TYR A 31 -7.73 -3.46 -11.45
C TYR A 31 -7.04 -2.38 -10.61
N TRP A 32 -7.85 -1.68 -9.83
CA TRP A 32 -7.38 -0.67 -8.89
C TRP A 32 -6.77 -1.32 -7.64
N ARG A 33 -5.64 -0.79 -7.19
CA ARG A 33 -4.88 -1.28 -6.05
C ARG A 33 -4.60 -0.12 -5.12
N ILE A 34 -4.93 -0.29 -3.84
CA ILE A 34 -4.42 0.56 -2.76
C ILE A 34 -3.14 -0.11 -2.25
N ARG A 35 -2.06 0.64 -2.18
CA ARG A 35 -0.73 0.18 -1.78
C ARG A 35 -0.44 0.71 -0.39
N PHE A 36 -0.21 -0.21 0.52
CA PHE A 36 0.25 0.08 1.88
C PHE A 36 1.72 -0.32 1.98
N GLY A 37 2.60 0.63 2.28
CA GLY A 37 4.03 0.36 2.43
C GLY A 37 4.32 -0.07 3.87
N ILE A 38 4.92 -1.25 4.05
CA ILE A 38 5.31 -1.77 5.37
C ILE A 38 6.82 -1.57 5.68
N GLY A 39 7.52 -0.84 4.80
CA GLY A 39 8.98 -0.76 4.82
C GLY A 39 9.63 -1.84 3.96
N HIS A 40 10.94 -1.75 3.80
CA HIS A 40 11.77 -2.79 3.19
C HIS A 40 12.94 -3.03 4.14
N PRO A 41 13.22 -4.27 4.56
CA PRO A 41 14.30 -4.53 5.49
C PRO A 41 15.63 -4.15 4.83
N SER A 42 16.49 -3.46 5.57
CA SER A 42 17.85 -3.18 5.12
C SER A 42 18.71 -4.45 5.27
N ASN A 43 19.66 -4.65 4.35
CA ASN A 43 20.72 -5.67 4.37
C ASN A 43 20.32 -7.14 4.62
N GLY A 44 20.05 -7.90 3.55
CA GLY A 44 20.17 -9.37 3.55
C GLY A 44 19.16 -10.15 4.42
N TYR A 45 18.26 -9.46 5.11
CA TYR A 45 17.17 -10.08 5.86
C TYR A 45 16.18 -10.77 4.92
N ASP A 46 15.68 -11.92 5.36
CA ASP A 46 14.65 -12.66 4.63
C ASP A 46 13.36 -11.83 4.55
N LEU A 47 12.99 -11.49 3.32
CA LEU A 47 11.77 -10.73 3.02
C LEU A 47 10.52 -11.47 3.52
N SER A 48 10.54 -12.81 3.48
CA SER A 48 9.46 -13.65 3.96
C SER A 48 9.26 -13.46 5.46
N TYR A 49 10.37 -13.45 6.22
CA TYR A 49 10.34 -13.20 7.66
C TYR A 49 9.82 -11.79 7.98
N HIS A 50 10.27 -10.77 7.25
CA HIS A 50 9.81 -9.39 7.45
C HIS A 50 8.30 -9.24 7.25
N VAL A 51 7.73 -9.84 6.21
CA VAL A 51 6.27 -9.76 5.93
C VAL A 51 5.44 -10.55 6.95
N LEU A 52 6.01 -11.61 7.53
CA LEU A 52 5.34 -12.45 8.54
C LEU A 52 5.55 -11.93 9.98
N SER A 53 6.47 -10.99 10.17
CA SER A 53 6.76 -10.41 11.49
C SER A 53 5.66 -9.43 11.92
N GLN A 54 5.53 -9.24 13.24
CA GLN A 54 4.63 -8.24 13.78
C GLN A 54 5.15 -6.82 13.51
N PHE A 55 4.22 -5.89 13.32
CA PHE A 55 4.56 -4.48 13.16
C PHE A 55 5.04 -3.88 14.48
N ASN A 56 6.15 -3.13 14.44
CA ASN A 56 6.68 -2.43 15.61
C ASN A 56 5.71 -1.37 16.16
N ASN A 57 4.91 -0.74 15.29
CA ASN A 57 3.95 0.29 15.66
C ASN A 57 2.56 -0.03 15.09
N LEU A 58 1.82 -0.90 15.79
CA LEU A 58 0.45 -1.24 15.44
C LEU A 58 -0.50 -0.03 15.43
N ASN A 59 -0.27 0.96 16.29
CA ASN A 59 -1.11 2.15 16.35
C ASN A 59 -1.02 2.97 15.05
N ALA A 60 0.19 3.11 14.49
CA ALA A 60 0.38 3.78 13.20
C ALA A 60 -0.34 3.04 12.06
N VAL A 61 -0.27 1.71 12.06
CA VAL A 61 -1.00 0.87 11.09
C VAL A 61 -2.50 1.07 11.23
N ASN A 62 -3.04 0.95 12.44
CA ASN A 62 -4.47 1.13 12.72
C ASN A 62 -4.96 2.53 12.34
N ASN A 63 -4.22 3.58 12.68
CA ASN A 63 -4.57 4.95 12.31
C ASN A 63 -4.62 5.12 10.79
N THR A 64 -3.68 4.51 10.07
CA THR A 64 -3.67 4.58 8.61
C THR A 64 -4.86 3.84 8.00
N ILE A 65 -5.19 2.65 8.53
CA ILE A 65 -6.36 1.88 8.09
C ILE A 65 -7.66 2.65 8.35
N SER A 66 -7.86 3.18 9.56
CA SER A 66 -9.04 3.97 9.91
C SER A 66 -9.21 5.17 8.98
N ASN A 67 -8.13 5.88 8.67
CA ASN A 67 -8.18 7.00 7.73
C ASN A 67 -8.51 6.57 6.29
N ILE A 68 -7.99 5.43 5.82
CA ILE A 68 -8.36 4.89 4.50
C ILE A 68 -9.85 4.57 4.47
N ILE A 69 -10.39 3.97 5.53
CA ILE A 69 -11.81 3.62 5.65
C ILE A 69 -12.67 4.88 5.65
N GLU A 70 -12.31 5.90 6.42
CA GLU A 70 -13.03 7.18 6.49
C GLU A 70 -13.17 7.86 5.11
N HIS A 71 -12.14 7.71 4.27
CA HIS A 71 -12.09 8.36 2.96
C HIS A 71 -12.34 7.40 1.80
N ILE A 72 -12.75 6.15 2.05
CA ILE A 72 -12.86 5.12 1.01
C ILE A 72 -13.86 5.50 -0.09
N SER A 73 -14.93 6.22 0.26
CA SER A 73 -15.94 6.69 -0.69
C SER A 73 -15.35 7.57 -1.79
N LEU A 74 -14.29 8.35 -1.49
CA LEU A 74 -13.62 9.22 -2.46
C LEU A 74 -12.90 8.44 -3.57
N LEU A 75 -12.71 7.13 -3.44
CA LEU A 75 -12.15 6.28 -4.50
C LEU A 75 -13.10 6.09 -5.68
N PHE A 76 -14.41 6.15 -5.42
CA PHE A 76 -15.45 5.96 -6.42
C PHE A 76 -15.77 7.25 -7.18
N GLU A 77 -15.31 8.39 -6.67
CA GLU A 77 -15.42 9.68 -7.34
C GLU A 77 -14.58 9.74 -8.62
N ASN A 78 -14.97 10.65 -9.51
CA ASN A 78 -14.27 10.87 -10.78
C ASN A 78 -12.83 11.34 -10.57
N ASP A 79 -12.58 12.15 -9.53
CA ASP A 79 -11.26 12.65 -9.19
C ASP A 79 -10.64 11.94 -7.96
N LYS A 80 -9.88 10.89 -8.25
CA LYS A 80 -9.15 10.12 -7.22
C LYS A 80 -7.95 10.88 -6.64
N SER A 81 -7.61 12.05 -7.18
CA SER A 81 -6.55 12.90 -6.64
C SER A 81 -6.92 13.44 -5.26
N ILE A 82 -8.22 13.62 -4.99
CA ILE A 82 -8.73 14.05 -3.70
C ILE A 82 -8.41 12.99 -2.64
N PHE A 83 -8.72 11.73 -2.92
CA PHE A 83 -8.35 10.60 -2.05
C PHE A 83 -6.84 10.56 -1.82
N LYS A 84 -6.03 10.63 -2.90
CA LYS A 84 -4.57 10.63 -2.80
C LYS A 84 -4.07 11.74 -1.89
N ASN A 85 -4.58 12.96 -2.02
CA ASN A 85 -4.15 14.10 -1.19
C ASN A 85 -4.50 13.89 0.28
N LYS A 86 -5.73 13.45 0.58
CA LYS A 86 -6.19 13.19 1.96
C LYS A 86 -5.40 12.07 2.65
N VAL A 87 -5.03 11.02 1.91
CA VAL A 87 -4.29 9.88 2.48
C VAL A 87 -2.78 10.14 2.53
N LYS A 88 -2.22 10.94 1.60
CA LYS A 88 -0.77 11.18 1.48
C LYS A 88 -0.15 11.88 2.69
N ASP A 89 -0.89 12.76 3.35
CA ASP A 89 -0.36 13.51 4.50
C ASP A 89 -0.20 12.63 5.75
N LEU A 90 -0.81 11.45 5.76
CA LEU A 90 -0.86 10.54 6.91
C LEU A 90 0.09 9.34 6.77
N ILE A 91 0.61 9.08 5.57
CA ILE A 91 1.67 8.10 5.30
C ILE A 91 3.04 8.80 5.32
N LYS A 92 3.29 9.63 6.34
CA LYS A 92 4.62 10.26 6.53
C LYS A 92 5.52 9.51 7.50
N TYR A 93 5.05 8.45 8.15
CA TYR A 93 5.83 7.72 9.14
C TYR A 93 5.50 6.24 9.09
N THR A 94 6.33 5.47 8.39
CA THR A 94 6.40 4.02 8.60
C THR A 94 7.84 3.56 8.38
N ASP A 95 8.74 4.02 9.24
CA ASP A 95 9.88 3.21 9.69
C ASP A 95 9.31 2.01 10.48
N ILE A 96 8.58 1.11 9.79
CA ILE A 96 8.09 -0.14 10.38
C ILE A 96 9.12 -1.28 10.19
N SER A 97 10.17 -1.02 9.42
CA SER A 97 11.41 -1.80 9.49
C SER A 97 12.43 -1.00 10.29
N SER A 98 12.88 -1.58 11.40
CA SER A 98 14.09 -1.29 12.19
C SER A 98 14.83 0.02 11.92
#